data_AF-A0A449BUP7-F1
#
_entry.id   AF-A0A449BUP7-F1
#
_cell.length_a   1.000
_cell.length_b   1.000
_cell.length_c   1.000
_cell.angle_alpha   90.00
_cell.angle_beta   90.00
_cell.angle_gamma   90.00
#
_symmetry.space_group_name_H-M   'P 1'
#
loop_
_entity.id
_entity.type
_entity.pdbx_description
1 polymer ?
#
loop_
_entity_poly.entity_id
_entity_poly.type
_entity_poly.pdbx_seq_one_letter_code
_entity_poly.pdbx_strand_id
1 'polypeptide(L)'
;MAQSNHTIKDVYNDIFTINDYFYETENGQLIDNTNSNDLIHKYCHYDNHSGNGKCNDYFQRVSSAIIHLLEMLKDKLDSKYDKLAEYAILWLSYKLNEKPKDKLTDLNKFYTQYIEKNNDYNKNINGDDNMTYKNIIDKKKYLMNIKEISKFNDPFGMLLSLYYLINNKKLNCTNYLEKANEFADQFKNLNKDSNNTKDSPFIQILSTLSNDYENIKNIYHEKKSCEFPSLSKIEPKEIPVKNSEKGSGQSLGVTFEVTSSSSSILNTIIPGLSTFAIPVFLGVAYKYSLFGIDKLFQRQYIRNKLKKTKKKMELNI
;
A
#
# COMPACT_ATOMS: atom_id res chain seq x y z
N MET A 1 24.29 14.57 -5.94
CA MET A 1 22.84 14.39 -5.71
C MET A 1 22.67 13.99 -4.27
N ALA A 2 22.02 14.82 -3.45
CA ALA A 2 21.71 14.47 -2.08
C ALA A 2 20.69 13.32 -2.11
N GLN A 3 21.04 12.15 -1.55
CA GLN A 3 20.06 11.10 -1.28
C GLN A 3 19.00 11.73 -0.39
N SER A 4 17.77 11.76 -0.89
CA SER A 4 16.63 12.25 -0.14
C SER A 4 16.39 11.26 1.01
N ASN A 5 16.56 11.74 2.24
CA ASN A 5 16.41 10.93 3.46
C ASN A 5 14.91 10.75 3.79
N HIS A 6 14.13 10.28 2.83
CA HIS A 6 12.70 10.07 3.00
C HIS A 6 12.44 8.81 3.82
N THR A 7 11.58 8.93 4.81
CA THR A 7 11.24 7.81 5.68
C THR A 7 10.07 7.02 5.09
N ILE A 8 9.96 5.74 5.42
CA ILE A 8 8.79 4.91 5.05
C ILE A 8 7.45 5.56 5.48
N LYS A 9 7.48 6.35 6.56
CA LYS A 9 6.35 7.15 7.02
C LYS A 9 5.88 8.15 5.95
N ASP A 10 6.80 8.81 5.26
CA ASP A 10 6.46 9.79 4.22
C ASP A 10 5.82 9.10 3.01
N VAL A 11 6.28 7.90 2.67
CA VAL A 11 5.70 7.06 1.61
C VAL A 11 4.25 6.70 1.94
N TYR A 12 3.98 6.16 3.14
CA TYR A 12 2.61 5.83 3.54
C TYR A 12 1.69 7.05 3.66
N ASN A 13 2.23 8.20 4.06
CA ASN A 13 1.47 9.45 4.10
C ASN A 13 0.99 9.86 2.71
N ASP A 14 1.87 9.83 1.71
CA ASP A 14 1.50 10.15 0.32
C ASP A 14 0.49 9.14 -0.23
N ILE A 15 0.71 7.84 0.01
CA ILE A 15 -0.24 6.79 -0.38
C ILE A 15 -1.61 7.06 0.24
N PHE A 16 -1.66 7.46 1.52
CA PHE A 16 -2.91 7.81 2.19
C PHE A 16 -3.57 9.01 1.52
N THR A 17 -2.79 10.07 1.27
CA THR A 17 -3.28 11.29 0.62
C THR A 17 -3.90 10.99 -0.74
N ILE A 18 -3.21 10.21 -1.59
CA ILE A 18 -3.73 9.79 -2.90
C ILE A 18 -4.96 8.90 -2.74
N ASN A 19 -4.95 7.98 -1.76
CA ASN A 19 -6.10 7.12 -1.48
C ASN A 19 -7.35 7.95 -1.14
N ASP A 20 -7.18 9.07 -0.45
CA ASP A 20 -8.27 9.92 0.02
C ASP A 20 -8.78 10.91 -1.05
N TYR A 21 -8.13 11.05 -2.20
CA TYR A 21 -8.57 11.99 -3.24
C TYR A 21 -10.01 11.76 -3.72
N PHE A 22 -10.42 10.49 -3.80
CA PHE A 22 -11.76 10.11 -4.23
C PHE A 22 -12.22 8.79 -3.59
N TYR A 23 -13.53 8.64 -3.46
CA TYR A 23 -14.15 7.39 -3.02
C TYR A 23 -15.54 7.21 -3.60
N GLU A 24 -16.03 5.97 -3.58
CA GLU A 24 -17.39 5.65 -3.96
C GLU A 24 -18.26 5.42 -2.71
N THR A 25 -19.49 5.90 -2.73
CA THR A 25 -20.50 5.63 -1.71
C THR A 25 -21.17 4.28 -1.96
N GLU A 26 -21.88 3.75 -0.95
CA GLU A 26 -22.63 2.50 -1.09
C GLU A 26 -23.72 2.58 -2.17
N ASN A 27 -24.16 3.79 -2.52
CA ASN A 27 -25.13 4.05 -3.57
C ASN A 27 -24.49 4.16 -4.96
N GLY A 28 -23.17 3.95 -5.08
CA GLY A 28 -22.44 4.06 -6.35
C GLY A 28 -22.04 5.49 -6.73
N GLN A 29 -22.37 6.49 -5.90
CA GLN A 29 -21.98 7.87 -6.16
C GLN A 29 -20.48 8.05 -5.92
N LEU A 30 -19.79 8.55 -6.93
CA LEU A 30 -18.37 8.92 -6.89
C LEU A 30 -18.23 10.32 -6.29
N ILE A 31 -17.41 10.46 -5.24
CA ILE A 31 -17.20 11.70 -4.52
C ILE A 31 -15.71 12.03 -4.48
N ASP A 32 -15.40 13.31 -4.73
CA ASP A 32 -14.07 13.89 -4.66
C ASP A 32 -13.89 14.55 -3.29
N ASN A 33 -12.88 14.13 -2.53
CA ASN A 33 -12.69 14.60 -1.17
C ASN A 33 -11.75 15.83 -1.09
N THR A 34 -10.99 16.10 -2.14
CA THR A 34 -9.92 17.11 -2.12
C THR A 34 -9.89 17.94 -3.39
N ASN A 35 -9.46 19.20 -3.28
CA ASN A 35 -9.05 20.02 -4.44
C ASN A 35 -7.83 19.42 -5.16
N SER A 36 -7.18 18.41 -4.58
CA SER A 36 -6.07 17.66 -5.17
C SER A 36 -6.52 16.59 -6.17
N ASN A 37 -7.83 16.34 -6.32
CA ASN A 37 -8.35 15.48 -7.38
C ASN A 37 -7.95 15.96 -8.80
N ASP A 38 -7.72 17.27 -8.97
CA ASP A 38 -7.17 17.83 -10.20
C ASP A 38 -5.79 17.24 -10.55
N LEU A 39 -5.02 16.73 -9.57
CA LEU A 39 -3.70 16.13 -9.81
C LEU A 39 -3.79 14.77 -10.51
N ILE A 40 -4.77 13.93 -10.18
CA ILE A 40 -4.94 12.63 -10.85
C ILE A 40 -5.57 12.81 -12.23
N HIS A 41 -6.41 13.82 -12.39
CA HIS A 41 -7.03 14.15 -13.67
C HIS A 41 -6.00 14.51 -14.75
N LYS A 42 -4.85 15.09 -14.37
CA LYS A 42 -3.71 15.29 -15.30
C LYS A 42 -3.23 14.02 -15.99
N TYR A 43 -3.45 12.85 -15.39
CA TYR A 43 -3.04 11.55 -15.92
C TYR A 43 -4.21 10.75 -16.51
N CYS A 44 -5.28 11.44 -16.89
CA CYS A 44 -6.52 10.81 -17.33
C CYS A 44 -6.76 10.98 -18.84
N HIS A 45 -5.78 10.58 -19.64
CA HIS A 45 -5.88 10.63 -21.09
C HIS A 45 -6.27 9.26 -21.67
N TYR A 46 -7.48 9.17 -22.21
CA TYR A 46 -8.01 7.98 -22.91
C TYR A 46 -8.54 8.40 -24.28
N ASP A 47 -8.30 7.59 -25.31
CA ASP A 47 -8.56 7.91 -26.74
C ASP A 47 -9.99 8.34 -27.07
N ASN A 48 -10.97 8.03 -26.22
CA ASN A 48 -12.38 8.29 -26.48
C ASN A 48 -12.86 9.70 -26.09
N HIS A 49 -12.01 10.58 -25.55
CA HIS A 49 -12.41 11.92 -25.09
C HIS A 49 -11.45 13.02 -25.55
N SER A 50 -11.89 13.82 -26.53
CA SER A 50 -11.21 15.05 -26.94
C SER A 50 -11.56 16.20 -25.97
N GLY A 51 -10.74 16.40 -24.94
CA GLY A 51 -10.81 17.59 -24.08
C GLY A 51 -10.35 17.35 -22.65
N ASN A 52 -9.48 18.23 -22.14
CA ASN A 52 -8.89 18.32 -20.80
C ASN A 52 -9.14 17.13 -19.87
N GLY A 53 -8.13 16.25 -19.75
CA GLY A 53 -8.09 15.02 -18.94
C GLY A 53 -8.92 15.07 -17.67
N LYS A 54 -10.17 14.63 -17.77
CA LYS A 54 -11.05 14.37 -16.63
C LYS A 54 -11.49 12.92 -16.71
N CYS A 55 -11.37 12.23 -15.59
CA CYS A 55 -11.80 10.84 -15.49
C CYS A 55 -13.30 10.77 -15.32
N ASN A 56 -13.93 9.95 -16.15
CA ASN A 56 -15.38 9.82 -16.20
C ASN A 56 -15.94 8.79 -15.21
N ASP A 57 -15.10 7.85 -14.78
CA ASP A 57 -15.51 6.80 -13.85
C ASP A 57 -14.44 6.49 -12.79
N TYR A 58 -14.83 5.66 -11.81
CA TYR A 58 -13.98 5.25 -10.70
C TYR A 58 -12.69 4.55 -11.16
N PHE A 59 -12.77 3.68 -12.16
CA PHE A 59 -11.65 2.87 -12.61
C PHE A 59 -10.64 3.70 -13.41
N GLN A 60 -11.09 4.64 -14.25
CA GLN A 60 -10.22 5.63 -14.88
C GLN A 60 -9.48 6.47 -13.84
N ARG A 61 -10.13 6.86 -12.74
CA ARG A 61 -9.49 7.57 -11.62
C ARG A 61 -8.45 6.71 -10.91
N VAL A 62 -8.77 5.44 -10.63
CA VAL A 62 -7.79 4.50 -10.04
C VAL A 62 -6.58 4.35 -10.94
N SER A 63 -6.77 4.16 -12.24
CA SER A 63 -5.66 4.04 -13.19
C SER A 63 -4.79 5.29 -13.23
N SER A 64 -5.41 6.47 -13.31
CA SER A 64 -4.69 7.75 -13.35
C SER A 64 -3.97 8.03 -12.02
N ALA A 65 -4.56 7.62 -10.90
CA ALA A 65 -3.96 7.72 -9.58
C ALA A 65 -2.76 6.79 -9.39
N ILE A 66 -2.69 5.62 -10.06
CA ILE A 66 -1.46 4.80 -10.10
C ILE A 66 -0.32 5.61 -10.71
N ILE A 67 -0.54 6.25 -11.85
CA ILE A 67 0.48 7.03 -12.54
C ILE A 67 0.95 8.19 -11.65
N HIS A 68 0.00 8.89 -11.03
CA HIS A 68 0.31 9.96 -10.09
C HIS A 68 1.10 9.47 -8.85
N LEU A 69 0.75 8.30 -8.30
CA LEU A 69 1.45 7.68 -7.18
C LEU A 69 2.90 7.34 -7.55
N LEU A 70 3.13 6.79 -8.74
CA LEU A 70 4.48 6.52 -9.24
C LEU A 70 5.29 7.82 -9.35
N GLU A 71 4.71 8.88 -9.91
CA GLU A 71 5.38 10.18 -10.03
C GLU A 71 5.75 10.77 -8.66
N MET A 72 4.84 10.70 -7.68
CA MET A 72 5.06 11.28 -6.35
C MET A 72 6.13 10.55 -5.52
N LEU A 73 6.25 9.24 -5.69
CA LEU A 73 7.08 8.39 -4.83
C LEU A 73 8.43 8.02 -5.45
N LYS A 74 8.69 8.34 -6.72
CA LYS A 74 9.92 7.95 -7.45
C LYS A 74 11.23 8.33 -6.76
N ASP A 75 11.25 9.48 -6.08
CA ASP A 75 12.44 10.01 -5.41
C ASP A 75 12.45 9.70 -3.91
N LYS A 76 11.52 8.88 -3.39
CA LYS A 76 11.36 8.59 -1.96
C LYS A 76 11.82 7.19 -1.53
N LEU A 77 12.22 6.35 -2.48
CA LEU A 77 12.58 4.95 -2.24
C LEU A 77 13.96 4.66 -2.84
N ASP A 78 14.91 4.23 -2.00
CA ASP A 78 16.31 3.98 -2.39
C ASP A 78 16.46 2.93 -3.50
N SER A 79 15.60 1.91 -3.50
CA SER A 79 15.49 0.94 -4.59
C SER A 79 14.56 1.52 -5.67
N LYS A 80 15.06 2.51 -6.42
CA LYS A 80 14.32 3.53 -7.22
C LYS A 80 12.97 3.09 -7.84
N TYR A 81 12.81 1.84 -8.26
CA TYR A 81 11.56 1.40 -8.89
C TYR A 81 10.98 0.06 -8.41
N ASP A 82 11.74 -0.83 -7.77
CA ASP A 82 11.22 -2.16 -7.39
C ASP A 82 10.25 -2.08 -6.21
N LYS A 83 10.63 -1.39 -5.12
CA LYS A 83 9.72 -1.11 -3.99
C LYS A 83 8.56 -0.22 -4.43
N LEU A 84 8.82 0.74 -5.32
CA LEU A 84 7.79 1.63 -5.83
C LEU A 84 6.68 0.85 -6.56
N ALA A 85 7.08 -0.05 -7.46
CA ALA A 85 6.16 -0.91 -8.19
C ALA A 85 5.37 -1.82 -7.24
N GLU A 86 6.04 -2.37 -6.21
CA GLU A 86 5.38 -3.19 -5.19
C GLU A 86 4.30 -2.41 -4.42
N TYR A 87 4.62 -1.22 -3.89
CA TYR A 87 3.64 -0.37 -3.20
C TYR A 87 2.49 0.06 -4.11
N ALA A 88 2.77 0.38 -5.37
CA ALA A 88 1.74 0.73 -6.35
C ALA A 88 0.76 -0.43 -6.58
N ILE A 89 1.26 -1.66 -6.70
CA ILE A 89 0.43 -2.86 -6.89
C ILE A 89 -0.39 -3.20 -5.63
N LEU A 90 0.22 -3.09 -4.44
CA LEU A 90 -0.49 -3.30 -3.17
C LEU A 90 -1.61 -2.27 -2.99
N TRP A 91 -1.31 -0.99 -3.26
CA TRP A 91 -2.32 0.06 -3.21
C TRP A 91 -3.44 -0.17 -4.24
N LEU A 92 -3.11 -0.59 -5.48
CA LEU A 92 -4.10 -0.94 -6.50
C LEU A 92 -5.07 -2.02 -6.00
N SER A 93 -4.53 -3.13 -5.48
CA SER A 93 -5.31 -4.23 -4.92
C SER A 93 -6.23 -3.77 -3.79
N TYR A 94 -5.67 -2.97 -2.88
CA TYR A 94 -6.42 -2.40 -1.77
C TYR A 94 -7.56 -1.51 -2.27
N LYS A 95 -7.26 -0.54 -3.15
CA LYS A 95 -8.20 0.45 -3.66
C LYS A 95 -9.37 -0.21 -4.40
N LEU A 96 -9.10 -1.15 -5.31
CA LEU A 96 -10.15 -1.87 -6.03
C LEU A 96 -11.04 -2.70 -5.09
N ASN A 97 -10.48 -3.26 -4.03
CA ASN A 97 -11.25 -3.95 -3.01
C ASN A 97 -12.08 -3.00 -2.12
N GLU A 98 -11.73 -1.71 -2.05
CA GLU A 98 -12.51 -0.70 -1.33
C GLU A 98 -13.81 -0.31 -2.05
N LYS A 99 -13.93 -0.54 -3.36
CA LYS A 99 -15.16 -0.22 -4.10
C LYS A 99 -16.36 -0.99 -3.51
N PRO A 100 -17.51 -0.36 -3.23
CA PRO A 100 -18.61 -1.03 -2.54
C PRO A 100 -19.40 -2.02 -3.43
N LYS A 101 -19.58 -1.71 -4.72
CA LYS A 101 -20.33 -2.51 -5.70
C LYS A 101 -19.50 -2.74 -6.96
N ASP A 102 -19.84 -3.74 -7.77
CA ASP A 102 -19.24 -4.01 -9.08
C ASP A 102 -17.71 -4.03 -9.05
N LYS A 103 -17.14 -4.73 -8.06
CA LYS A 103 -15.70 -4.75 -7.86
C LYS A 103 -14.99 -5.44 -9.01
N LEU A 104 -14.00 -4.76 -9.59
CA LEU A 104 -13.03 -5.36 -10.50
C LEU A 104 -11.76 -5.67 -9.73
N THR A 105 -11.77 -6.72 -8.90
CA THR A 105 -10.61 -7.11 -8.06
C THR A 105 -9.56 -7.95 -8.79
N ASP A 106 -9.86 -8.41 -10.01
CA ASP A 106 -8.87 -9.05 -10.87
C ASP A 106 -7.92 -7.98 -11.42
N LEU A 107 -6.69 -7.98 -10.90
CA LEU A 107 -5.68 -6.97 -11.24
C LEU A 107 -5.24 -7.05 -12.69
N ASN A 108 -5.16 -8.23 -13.28
CA ASN A 108 -4.77 -8.38 -14.69
C ASN A 108 -5.85 -7.85 -15.63
N LYS A 109 -7.12 -8.16 -15.30
CA LYS A 109 -8.25 -7.61 -16.04
C LYS A 109 -8.31 -6.09 -15.91
N PHE A 110 -8.14 -5.55 -14.69
CA PHE A 110 -8.06 -4.11 -14.49
C PHE A 110 -6.92 -3.47 -15.28
N TYR A 111 -5.73 -4.06 -15.19
CA TYR A 111 -4.53 -3.58 -15.87
C TYR A 111 -4.74 -3.46 -17.38
N THR A 112 -5.23 -4.53 -18.02
CA THR A 112 -5.49 -4.57 -19.48
C THR A 112 -6.59 -3.59 -19.90
N GLN A 113 -7.63 -3.42 -19.07
CA GLN A 113 -8.78 -2.60 -19.43
C GLN A 113 -8.57 -1.11 -19.18
N TYR A 114 -7.81 -0.73 -18.14
CA TYR A 114 -7.71 0.65 -17.67
C TYR A 114 -6.29 1.21 -17.67
N ILE A 115 -5.28 0.42 -17.26
CA ILE A 115 -3.89 0.90 -17.15
C ILE A 115 -3.23 0.94 -18.52
N GLU A 116 -3.24 -0.16 -19.27
CA GLU A 116 -2.61 -0.21 -20.62
C GLU A 116 -3.28 0.74 -21.62
N LYS A 117 -4.59 1.00 -21.44
CA LYS A 117 -5.36 1.92 -22.29
C LYS A 117 -5.21 3.38 -21.92
N ASN A 118 -4.50 3.70 -20.84
CA ASN A 118 -4.25 5.07 -20.44
C ASN A 118 -3.03 5.58 -21.22
N ASN A 119 -3.20 6.64 -22.00
CA ASN A 119 -2.17 7.18 -22.88
C ASN A 119 -0.97 7.74 -22.11
N ASP A 120 -1.14 8.09 -20.83
CA ASP A 120 -0.03 8.54 -19.98
C ASP A 120 0.85 7.39 -19.50
N TYR A 121 0.37 6.15 -19.49
CA TYR A 121 1.08 5.02 -18.90
C TYR A 121 2.40 4.68 -19.61
N ASN A 122 2.46 4.92 -20.91
CA ASN A 122 3.67 4.72 -21.71
C ASN A 122 4.60 5.94 -21.73
N LYS A 123 4.25 7.04 -21.03
CA LYS A 123 5.11 8.22 -20.94
C LYS A 123 6.27 7.98 -19.99
N ASN A 124 7.35 8.69 -20.25
CA ASN A 124 8.50 8.74 -19.35
C ASN A 124 8.09 9.38 -18.02
N ILE A 125 8.65 8.83 -16.94
CA ILE A 125 8.58 9.48 -15.65
C ILE A 125 9.49 10.71 -15.68
N ASN A 126 9.01 11.87 -15.23
CA ASN A 126 9.78 13.11 -15.41
C ASN A 126 11.18 12.98 -14.76
N GLY A 127 12.24 13.28 -15.50
CA GLY A 127 13.61 13.24 -14.98
C GLY A 127 14.38 11.92 -15.19
N ASP A 128 13.78 10.92 -15.85
CA ASP A 128 14.50 9.75 -16.37
C ASP A 128 13.99 9.41 -17.79
N ASP A 129 14.75 9.80 -18.81
CA ASP A 129 14.37 9.65 -20.22
C ASP A 129 14.26 8.19 -20.68
N ASN A 130 14.72 7.23 -19.87
CA ASN A 130 14.72 5.81 -20.20
C ASN A 130 13.70 4.98 -19.38
N MET A 131 12.95 5.60 -18.47
CA MET A 131 12.03 4.89 -17.59
C MET A 131 10.58 5.37 -17.76
N THR A 132 9.71 4.51 -18.28
CA THR A 132 8.26 4.76 -18.34
C THR A 132 7.54 4.23 -17.10
N TYR A 133 6.32 4.72 -16.85
CA TYR A 133 5.46 4.13 -15.80
C TYR A 133 5.21 2.63 -16.04
N LYS A 134 5.15 2.22 -17.31
CA LYS A 134 5.09 0.82 -17.71
C LYS A 134 6.31 0.02 -17.26
N ASN A 135 7.53 0.51 -17.54
CA ASN A 135 8.76 -0.16 -17.12
C ASN A 135 8.82 -0.38 -15.60
N ILE A 136 8.31 0.58 -14.82
CA ILE A 136 8.28 0.49 -13.36
C ILE A 136 7.36 -0.65 -12.91
N ILE A 137 6.09 -0.62 -13.32
CA ILE A 137 5.12 -1.64 -12.91
C ILE A 137 5.51 -3.03 -13.41
N ASP A 138 6.06 -3.14 -14.63
CA ASP A 138 6.49 -4.40 -15.22
C ASP A 138 7.53 -5.14 -14.36
N LYS A 139 8.38 -4.43 -13.60
CA LYS A 139 9.33 -5.02 -12.65
C LYS A 139 8.68 -5.90 -11.59
N LYS A 140 7.43 -5.60 -11.21
CA LYS A 140 6.67 -6.34 -10.19
C LYS A 140 5.33 -6.85 -10.70
N LYS A 141 5.09 -6.86 -12.03
CA LYS A 141 3.82 -7.29 -12.63
C LYS A 141 3.42 -8.72 -12.24
N TYR A 142 4.37 -9.59 -11.94
CA TYR A 142 4.09 -10.92 -11.40
C TYR A 142 3.29 -10.90 -10.08
N LEU A 143 3.36 -9.82 -9.29
CA LEU A 143 2.53 -9.65 -8.09
C LEU A 143 1.04 -9.53 -8.44
N MET A 144 0.70 -8.94 -9.60
CA MET A 144 -0.69 -8.85 -10.07
C MET A 144 -1.30 -10.23 -10.40
N ASN A 145 -0.45 -11.20 -10.74
CA ASN A 145 -0.86 -12.56 -11.06
C ASN A 145 -1.13 -13.42 -9.82
N ILE A 146 -0.82 -12.92 -8.61
CA ILE A 146 -1.07 -13.67 -7.38
C ILE A 146 -2.56 -13.65 -7.07
N LYS A 147 -3.20 -14.81 -7.15
CA LYS A 147 -4.64 -14.98 -6.85
C LYS A 147 -5.00 -14.50 -5.43
N GLU A 148 -4.10 -14.68 -4.49
CA GLU A 148 -4.29 -14.35 -3.07
C GLU A 148 -3.81 -12.95 -2.68
N ILE A 149 -3.45 -12.08 -3.64
CA ILE A 149 -3.01 -10.71 -3.31
C ILE A 149 -4.05 -9.95 -2.46
N SER A 150 -5.33 -10.25 -2.68
CA SER A 150 -6.43 -9.68 -1.91
C SER A 150 -6.40 -10.00 -0.41
N LYS A 151 -5.70 -11.07 0.02
CA LYS A 151 -5.50 -11.40 1.44
C LYS A 151 -4.67 -10.33 2.17
N PHE A 152 -3.84 -9.59 1.44
CA PHE A 152 -3.01 -8.52 1.99
C PHE A 152 -3.72 -7.16 2.09
N ASN A 153 -4.92 -7.02 1.51
CA ASN A 153 -5.64 -5.75 1.50
C ASN A 153 -5.98 -5.24 2.91
N ASP A 154 -6.47 -6.11 3.80
CA ASP A 154 -6.81 -5.69 5.17
C ASP A 154 -5.54 -5.31 5.96
N PRO A 155 -4.46 -6.13 6.00
CA PRO A 155 -3.20 -5.73 6.63
C PRO A 155 -2.60 -4.44 6.06
N PHE A 156 -2.57 -4.27 4.74
CA PHE A 156 -2.06 -3.05 4.10
C PHE A 156 -2.88 -1.83 4.50
N GLY A 157 -4.22 -1.93 4.52
CA GLY A 157 -5.11 -0.87 4.98
C GLY A 157 -4.94 -0.53 6.47
N MET A 158 -4.58 -1.51 7.30
CA MET A 158 -4.22 -1.29 8.71
C MET A 158 -2.91 -0.51 8.84
N LEU A 159 -1.86 -0.86 8.10
CA LEU A 159 -0.60 -0.10 8.08
C LEU A 159 -0.83 1.34 7.61
N LEU A 160 -1.58 1.51 6.51
CA LEU A 160 -1.95 2.83 5.99
C LEU A 160 -2.63 3.69 7.07
N SER A 161 -3.55 3.09 7.84
CA SER A 161 -4.21 3.77 8.95
C SER A 161 -3.25 4.12 10.09
N LEU A 162 -2.37 3.19 10.48
CA LEU A 162 -1.42 3.39 11.57
C LEU A 162 -0.44 4.53 11.23
N TYR A 163 0.15 4.52 10.04
CA TYR A 163 1.05 5.58 9.57
C TYR A 163 0.36 6.95 9.51
N TYR A 164 -0.87 7.00 8.99
CA TYR A 164 -1.66 8.22 8.97
C TYR A 164 -1.91 8.78 10.39
N LEU A 165 -2.27 7.91 11.33
CA LEU A 165 -2.50 8.31 12.71
C LEU A 165 -1.19 8.78 13.39
N ILE A 166 -0.02 8.20 13.06
CA ILE A 166 1.29 8.69 13.50
C ILE A 166 1.52 10.12 13.01
N ASN A 167 1.21 10.39 11.74
CA ASN A 167 1.45 11.68 11.12
C ASN A 167 0.59 12.79 11.73
N ASN A 168 -0.68 12.49 12.03
CA ASN A 168 -1.60 13.45 12.64
C ASN A 168 -1.39 13.65 14.15
N LYS A 169 -0.36 13.03 14.75
CA LYS A 169 -0.05 13.11 16.18
C LYS A 169 -1.27 12.83 17.10
N LYS A 170 -2.26 12.07 16.63
CA LYS A 170 -3.48 11.72 17.38
C LYS A 170 -3.21 10.57 18.36
N LEU A 171 -2.25 10.76 19.27
CA LEU A 171 -1.65 9.77 20.18
C LEU A 171 -2.62 9.24 21.27
N ASN A 172 -3.75 8.63 20.89
CA ASN A 172 -4.54 7.79 21.79
C ASN A 172 -4.14 6.31 21.65
N CYS A 173 -3.28 5.82 22.55
CA CYS A 173 -2.76 4.46 22.52
C CYS A 173 -3.81 3.36 22.40
N THR A 174 -5.00 3.54 22.97
CA THR A 174 -6.07 2.54 22.90
C THR A 174 -6.43 2.19 21.45
N ASN A 175 -6.62 3.20 20.59
CA ASN A 175 -7.03 2.99 19.19
C ASN A 175 -5.88 2.40 18.34
N TYR A 176 -4.63 2.81 18.59
CA TYR A 176 -3.48 2.25 17.88
C TYR A 176 -3.24 0.80 18.27
N LEU A 177 -3.32 0.49 19.56
CA LEU A 177 -3.05 -0.84 20.07
C LEU A 177 -4.10 -1.83 19.56
N GLU A 178 -5.37 -1.45 19.49
CA GLU A 178 -6.41 -2.26 18.86
C GLU A 178 -6.04 -2.61 17.41
N LYS A 179 -5.69 -1.61 16.59
CA LYS A 179 -5.28 -1.84 15.19
C LYS A 179 -3.99 -2.64 15.05
N ALA A 180 -3.01 -2.41 15.93
CA ALA A 180 -1.75 -3.12 15.94
C ALA A 180 -1.95 -4.61 16.31
N ASN A 181 -2.85 -4.89 17.26
CA ASN A 181 -3.28 -6.25 17.60
C ASN A 181 -4.02 -6.92 16.45
N GLU A 182 -4.96 -6.22 15.80
CA GLU A 182 -5.63 -6.77 14.62
C GLU A 182 -4.65 -7.08 13.48
N PHE A 183 -3.65 -6.22 13.25
CA PHE A 183 -2.60 -6.48 12.28
C PHE A 183 -1.79 -7.73 12.64
N ALA A 184 -1.34 -7.86 13.89
CA ALA A 184 -0.57 -9.02 14.35
C ALA A 184 -1.35 -10.33 14.21
N ASP A 185 -2.66 -10.31 14.50
CA ASP A 185 -3.55 -11.47 14.31
C ASP A 185 -3.69 -11.85 12.83
N GLN A 186 -3.88 -10.87 11.95
CA GLN A 186 -3.95 -11.12 10.50
C GLN A 186 -2.61 -11.64 9.97
N PHE A 187 -1.51 -11.06 10.42
CA PHE A 187 -0.16 -11.49 10.06
C PHE A 187 0.09 -12.96 10.42
N LYS A 188 -0.30 -13.36 11.64
CA LYS A 188 -0.21 -14.76 12.09
C LYS A 188 -1.00 -15.72 11.19
N ASN A 189 -2.17 -15.29 10.69
CA ASN A 189 -2.96 -16.10 9.77
C ASN A 189 -2.29 -16.21 8.40
N LEU A 190 -1.75 -15.11 7.86
CA LEU A 190 -1.02 -15.10 6.59
C LEU A 190 0.24 -15.96 6.65
N ASN A 191 0.95 -15.94 7.78
CA ASN A 191 2.15 -16.75 7.98
C ASN A 191 1.86 -18.27 7.94
N LYS A 192 0.64 -18.68 8.34
CA LYS A 192 0.19 -20.08 8.29
C LYS A 192 -0.38 -20.49 6.93
N ASP A 193 -0.56 -19.56 6.00
CA ASP A 193 -1.18 -19.79 4.70
C ASP A 193 -0.42 -20.87 3.91
N SER A 194 -1.13 -21.66 3.10
CA SER A 194 -0.49 -22.65 2.22
C SER A 194 0.44 -22.02 1.20
N ASN A 195 0.18 -20.76 0.83
CA ASN A 195 0.93 -20.07 -0.22
C ASN A 195 2.18 -19.36 0.31
N ASN A 196 2.35 -19.31 1.64
CA ASN A 196 3.59 -18.88 2.29
C ASN A 196 4.66 -19.97 2.16
N THR A 197 5.10 -20.19 0.92
CA THR A 197 6.18 -21.10 0.56
C THR A 197 7.46 -20.32 0.31
N LYS A 198 8.61 -20.99 0.46
CA LYS A 198 9.91 -20.40 0.14
C LYS A 198 9.92 -19.91 -1.31
N ASP A 199 10.51 -18.74 -1.55
CA ASP A 199 10.64 -18.09 -2.86
C ASP A 199 9.33 -17.66 -3.52
N SER A 200 8.20 -17.73 -2.81
CA SER A 200 6.93 -17.29 -3.37
C SER A 200 6.78 -15.76 -3.36
N PRO A 201 6.08 -15.18 -4.34
CA PRO A 201 5.68 -13.78 -4.27
C PRO A 201 4.87 -13.41 -3.02
N PHE A 202 4.20 -14.39 -2.41
CA PHE A 202 3.43 -14.22 -1.18
C PHE A 202 4.34 -13.89 0.02
N ILE A 203 5.45 -14.61 0.20
CA ILE A 203 6.39 -14.31 1.30
C ILE A 203 7.07 -12.96 1.10
N GLN A 204 7.31 -12.54 -0.15
CA GLN A 204 7.86 -11.22 -0.45
C GLN A 204 6.94 -10.11 0.07
N ILE A 205 5.64 -10.13 -0.30
CA ILE A 205 4.66 -9.15 0.19
C ILE A 205 4.57 -9.20 1.73
N LEU A 206 4.50 -10.40 2.30
CA LEU A 206 4.42 -10.59 3.74
C LEU A 206 5.64 -9.97 4.46
N SER A 207 6.85 -10.15 3.90
CA SER A 207 8.08 -9.55 4.44
C SER A 207 8.04 -8.03 4.36
N THR A 208 7.54 -7.44 3.28
CA THR A 208 7.39 -5.98 3.16
C THR A 208 6.46 -5.43 4.24
N LEU A 209 5.29 -6.03 4.43
CA LEU A 209 4.35 -5.62 5.46
C LEU A 209 4.92 -5.81 6.88
N SER A 210 5.70 -6.88 7.10
CA SER A 210 6.41 -7.11 8.37
C SER A 210 7.41 -6.00 8.67
N ASN A 211 8.26 -5.67 7.70
CA ASN A 211 9.27 -4.63 7.86
C ASN A 211 8.63 -3.26 8.11
N ASP A 212 7.55 -2.95 7.38
CA ASP A 212 6.80 -1.71 7.54
C ASP A 212 6.13 -1.60 8.91
N TYR A 213 5.66 -2.72 9.47
CA TYR A 213 5.12 -2.77 10.83
C TYR A 213 6.20 -2.56 11.90
N GLU A 214 7.36 -3.22 11.78
CA GLU A 214 8.47 -3.04 12.72
C GLU A 214 8.99 -1.59 12.70
N ASN A 215 8.98 -0.93 11.55
CA ASN A 215 9.26 0.50 11.46
C ASN A 215 8.27 1.36 12.27
N ILE A 216 6.97 1.04 12.22
CA ILE A 216 5.97 1.69 13.08
C ILE A 216 6.30 1.46 14.55
N LYS A 217 6.53 0.21 14.94
CA LYS A 217 6.83 -0.17 16.33
C LYS A 217 8.05 0.58 16.87
N ASN A 218 9.12 0.72 16.08
CA ASN A 218 10.30 1.51 16.46
C ASN A 218 9.98 2.99 16.72
N ILE A 219 9.20 3.63 15.84
CA ILE A 219 8.76 5.02 16.01
C ILE A 219 7.98 5.22 17.34
N TYR A 220 7.22 4.22 17.77
CA TYR A 220 6.46 4.27 19.03
C TYR A 220 7.30 4.00 20.27
N HIS A 221 8.26 3.07 20.18
CA HIS A 221 9.21 2.82 21.26
C HIS A 221 10.00 4.08 21.60
N GLU A 222 10.49 4.81 20.60
CA GLU A 222 11.20 6.09 20.80
C GLU A 222 10.34 7.14 21.53
N LYS A 223 9.05 7.17 21.22
CA LYS A 223 8.10 8.11 21.83
C LYS A 223 7.58 7.67 23.20
N LYS A 224 8.00 6.49 23.70
CA LYS A 224 7.51 5.85 24.94
C LYS A 224 5.98 5.86 25.08
N SER A 225 5.28 5.82 23.94
CA SER A 225 3.85 6.12 23.94
C SER A 225 3.04 4.85 24.22
N CYS A 226 3.31 3.75 23.52
CA CYS A 226 2.55 2.49 23.63
C CYS A 226 3.43 1.27 23.32
N GLU A 227 3.10 0.09 23.87
CA GLU A 227 3.79 -1.17 23.58
C GLU A 227 3.02 -1.96 22.50
N PHE A 228 3.60 -2.09 21.32
CA PHE A 228 2.97 -2.79 20.19
C PHE A 228 3.24 -4.29 20.26
N PRO A 229 2.28 -5.15 19.85
CA PRO A 229 2.50 -6.59 19.83
C PRO A 229 3.64 -6.94 18.86
N SER A 230 4.45 -7.93 19.23
CA SER A 230 5.46 -8.48 18.33
C SER A 230 4.80 -9.38 17.28
N LEU A 231 5.34 -9.37 16.06
CA LEU A 231 4.90 -10.29 15.02
C LEU A 231 5.49 -11.69 15.25
N SER A 232 4.75 -12.73 14.83
CA SER A 232 5.30 -14.08 14.76
C SER A 232 6.44 -14.13 13.74
N LYS A 233 7.50 -14.89 14.02
CA LYS A 233 8.58 -15.12 13.04
C LYS A 233 8.00 -15.68 11.73
N ILE A 234 8.43 -15.15 10.59
CA ILE A 234 8.01 -15.67 9.28
C ILE A 234 8.62 -17.06 9.11
N GLU A 235 7.77 -18.06 8.87
CA GLU A 235 8.16 -19.47 8.72
C GLU A 235 7.60 -19.98 7.37
N PRO A 236 8.32 -19.77 6.26
CA PRO A 236 7.90 -20.30 4.97
C PRO A 236 7.88 -21.83 4.99
N LYS A 237 6.87 -22.41 4.34
CA LYS A 237 6.82 -23.84 4.09
C LYS A 237 7.84 -24.21 3.02
N GLU A 238 8.61 -25.25 3.29
CA GLU A 238 9.43 -25.90 2.26
C GLU A 238 8.52 -26.67 1.32
N ILE A 239 8.74 -26.50 0.02
CA ILE A 239 8.08 -27.33 -0.98
C ILE A 239 8.84 -28.66 -1.01
N PRO A 240 8.20 -29.81 -0.72
CA PRO A 240 8.86 -31.09 -0.87
C PRO A 240 9.22 -31.28 -2.34
N VAL A 241 10.51 -31.27 -2.65
CA VAL A 241 11.02 -31.56 -3.99
C VAL A 241 10.66 -33.02 -4.30
N LYS A 242 9.60 -33.24 -5.08
CA LYS A 242 9.42 -34.52 -5.74
C LYS A 242 10.56 -34.64 -6.75
N ASN A 243 11.51 -35.53 -6.45
CA ASN A 243 12.51 -35.99 -7.41
C ASN A 243 11.78 -36.61 -8.61
N SER A 244 11.50 -35.81 -9.64
CA SER A 244 11.18 -36.33 -10.97
C SER A 244 12.51 -36.43 -11.71
N GLU A 245 13.00 -37.66 -11.87
CA GLU A 245 14.18 -37.95 -12.67
C GLU A 245 14.01 -37.48 -14.12
N LYS A 246 15.13 -36.98 -14.66
CA LYS A 246 15.53 -36.80 -16.07
C LYS A 246 14.83 -35.72 -16.91
N GLY A 247 15.63 -34.69 -17.22
CA GLY A 247 15.39 -33.78 -18.35
C GLY A 247 16.33 -32.57 -18.36
N SER A 248 17.63 -32.80 -18.57
CA SER A 248 18.68 -31.86 -19.01
C SER A 248 18.28 -30.41 -19.35
N GLY A 249 18.83 -29.43 -18.62
CA GLY A 249 19.33 -28.17 -19.23
C GLY A 249 18.92 -26.84 -18.58
N GLN A 250 19.88 -26.18 -17.92
CA GLN A 250 19.94 -24.78 -17.47
C GLN A 250 19.11 -24.35 -16.26
N SER A 251 19.67 -24.60 -15.07
CA SER A 251 19.34 -23.89 -13.84
C SER A 251 20.03 -22.51 -13.86
N LEU A 252 19.24 -21.44 -13.99
CA LEU A 252 19.66 -20.09 -13.56
C LEU A 252 19.43 -20.04 -12.04
N GLY A 253 20.48 -20.38 -11.30
CA GLY A 253 20.52 -20.23 -9.86
C GLY A 253 20.51 -18.74 -9.51
N VAL A 254 19.40 -18.27 -8.96
CA VAL A 254 19.37 -17.03 -8.17
C VAL A 254 19.16 -17.45 -6.72
N THR A 255 20.27 -17.71 -6.03
CA THR A 255 20.30 -17.80 -4.57
C THR A 255 20.11 -16.38 -4.02
N PHE A 256 18.93 -16.08 -3.48
CA PHE A 256 18.77 -14.92 -2.62
C PHE A 256 19.33 -15.26 -1.23
N GLU A 257 20.59 -14.86 -0.99
CA GLU A 257 21.09 -14.68 0.37
C GLU A 257 20.26 -13.59 1.05
N VAL A 258 19.27 -14.00 1.84
CA VAL A 258 18.66 -13.10 2.83
C VAL A 258 19.63 -13.00 4.00
N THR A 259 20.69 -12.21 3.80
CA THR A 259 21.56 -11.79 4.89
C THR A 259 20.82 -10.72 5.69
N SER A 260 20.12 -11.16 6.73
CA SER A 260 19.56 -10.33 7.78
C SER A 260 20.68 -9.49 8.41
N SER A 261 20.89 -8.30 7.86
CA SER A 261 21.90 -7.34 8.32
C SER A 261 21.20 -6.33 9.22
N SER A 262 21.06 -6.65 10.50
CA SER A 262 20.77 -5.65 11.54
C SER A 262 22.01 -4.79 11.75
N SER A 263 22.16 -3.72 10.99
CA SER A 263 23.21 -2.72 11.23
C SER A 263 22.66 -1.61 12.14
N SER A 264 22.99 -1.70 13.42
CA SER A 264 22.82 -0.64 14.41
C SER A 264 23.85 0.48 14.17
N ILE A 265 23.39 1.68 13.82
CA ILE A 265 24.20 2.89 13.93
C ILE A 265 23.43 3.89 14.79
N LEU A 266 23.81 3.92 16.07
CA LEU A 266 23.54 5.01 16.99
C LEU A 266 24.24 6.27 16.44
N ASN A 267 23.47 7.31 16.12
CA ASN A 267 24.00 8.67 16.04
C ASN A 267 23.04 9.63 16.74
N THR A 268 23.40 9.97 17.97
CA THR A 268 22.92 11.13 18.72
C THR A 268 23.30 12.41 17.97
N ILE A 269 22.35 13.30 17.69
CA ILE A 269 22.49 14.78 17.69
C ILE A 269 21.08 15.38 17.79
N ILE A 270 20.84 16.13 18.87
CA ILE A 270 19.73 17.08 19.01
C ILE A 270 20.16 18.37 18.29
N PRO A 271 19.24 19.02 17.54
CA PRO A 271 19.25 20.47 17.55
C PRO A 271 17.87 21.08 17.80
N GLY A 272 17.82 21.95 18.81
CA GLY A 272 17.25 23.29 18.76
C GLY A 272 15.78 23.46 18.37
N LEU A 273 14.96 23.80 19.37
CA LEU A 273 13.67 24.48 19.22
C LEU A 273 13.72 25.59 18.15
N SER A 274 12.85 25.48 17.14
CA SER A 274 12.50 26.59 16.28
C SER A 274 10.98 26.75 16.27
N THR A 275 10.51 27.81 16.92
CA THR A 275 9.12 28.24 16.97
C THR A 275 8.76 28.94 15.66
N PHE A 276 7.91 28.31 14.84
CA PHE A 276 7.22 29.00 13.76
C PHE A 276 5.71 28.93 13.96
N ALA A 277 5.10 30.11 13.97
CA ALA A 277 3.67 30.33 14.09
C ALA A 277 2.91 29.69 12.91
N ILE A 278 1.80 29.01 13.23
CA ILE A 278 0.90 28.40 12.25
C ILE A 278 -0.18 29.43 11.88
N PRO A 279 -0.40 29.75 10.59
CA PRO A 279 -1.54 30.55 10.17
C PRO A 279 -2.84 29.74 10.30
N VAL A 280 -3.91 30.44 10.70
CA VAL A 280 -5.26 30.01 11.13
C VAL A 280 -6.07 29.19 10.10
N PHE A 281 -5.49 28.71 9.00
CA PHE A 281 -6.18 27.92 7.97
C PHE A 281 -6.33 26.41 8.27
N LEU A 282 -5.75 25.91 9.37
CA LEU A 282 -5.85 24.48 9.76
C LEU A 282 -7.23 24.08 10.31
N GLY A 283 -8.06 25.04 10.74
CA GLY A 283 -9.36 24.75 11.37
C GLY A 283 -10.38 24.11 10.42
N VAL A 284 -10.31 24.41 9.13
CA VAL A 284 -11.27 23.88 8.14
C VAL A 284 -10.83 22.51 7.62
N ALA A 285 -9.55 22.32 7.30
CA ALA A 285 -9.01 21.03 6.87
C ALA A 285 -9.10 19.95 7.97
N TYR A 286 -8.92 20.33 9.24
CA TYR A 286 -9.00 19.41 10.37
C TYR A 286 -10.40 18.79 10.56
N LYS A 287 -11.47 19.56 10.30
CA LYS A 287 -12.85 19.08 10.49
C LYS A 287 -13.27 18.08 9.41
N TYR A 288 -12.88 18.29 8.15
CA TYR A 288 -13.14 17.34 7.05
C TYR A 288 -12.21 16.12 7.09
N SER A 289 -10.95 16.30 7.51
CA SER A 289 -10.00 15.20 7.77
C SER A 289 -10.49 14.29 8.91
N LEU A 290 -11.02 14.84 10.01
CA LEU A 290 -11.55 14.04 11.11
C LEU A 290 -12.79 13.21 10.70
N PHE A 291 -13.67 13.77 9.86
CA PHE A 291 -14.87 13.07 9.41
C PHE A 291 -14.59 11.98 8.36
N GLY A 292 -13.58 12.17 7.50
CA GLY A 292 -13.11 11.14 6.56
C GLY A 292 -12.50 9.92 7.24
N ILE A 293 -11.74 10.15 8.33
CA ILE A 293 -11.19 9.10 9.20
C ILE A 293 -12.33 8.23 9.74
N ASP A 294 -13.31 8.81 10.42
CA ASP A 294 -14.37 8.02 11.03
C ASP A 294 -15.08 7.17 9.98
N LYS A 295 -15.28 7.69 8.77
CA LYS A 295 -15.91 6.95 7.67
C LYS A 295 -15.03 5.81 7.13
N LEU A 296 -13.72 6.02 6.95
CA LEU A 296 -12.79 4.96 6.51
C LEU A 296 -12.62 3.89 7.59
N PHE A 297 -12.51 4.30 8.85
CA PHE A 297 -12.40 3.43 10.01
C PHE A 297 -13.70 2.66 10.24
N GLN A 298 -14.86 3.30 10.15
CA GLN A 298 -16.17 2.64 10.19
C GLN A 298 -16.30 1.64 9.05
N ARG A 299 -15.92 2.00 7.82
CA ARG A 299 -15.96 1.07 6.68
C ARG A 299 -15.06 -0.15 6.88
N GLN A 300 -13.81 0.04 7.31
CA GLN A 300 -12.89 -1.06 7.61
C GLN A 300 -13.40 -1.93 8.78
N TYR A 301 -13.84 -1.30 9.87
CA TYR A 301 -14.38 -1.98 11.04
C TYR A 301 -15.64 -2.79 10.71
N ILE A 302 -16.60 -2.20 9.98
CA ILE A 302 -17.83 -2.87 9.54
C ILE A 302 -17.49 -4.06 8.63
N ARG A 303 -16.56 -3.89 7.69
CA ARG A 303 -16.10 -5.00 6.82
C ARG A 303 -15.48 -6.13 7.63
N ASN A 304 -14.60 -5.82 8.57
CA ASN A 304 -13.96 -6.81 9.43
C ASN A 304 -14.98 -7.55 10.31
N LYS A 305 -15.96 -6.82 10.85
CA LYS A 305 -17.06 -7.39 11.63
C LYS A 305 -17.91 -8.34 10.78
N LEU A 306 -18.34 -7.92 9.58
CA LEU A 306 -19.10 -8.74 8.65
C LEU A 306 -18.33 -10.00 8.21
N LYS A 307 -17.04 -9.88 7.91
CA LYS A 307 -16.16 -11.03 7.59
C LYS A 307 -16.05 -12.02 8.75
N LYS A 308 -15.86 -11.54 9.98
CA LYS A 308 -15.82 -12.38 11.20
C LYS A 308 -17.14 -13.13 11.40
N THR A 309 -18.29 -12.47 11.21
CA THR A 309 -19.60 -13.12 11.34
C THR A 309 -19.84 -14.14 10.23
N LYS A 310 -19.47 -13.85 8.97
CA LYS A 310 -19.59 -14.79 7.85
C LYS A 310 -18.75 -16.05 8.08
N LYS A 311 -17.50 -15.91 8.52
CA LYS A 311 -16.60 -17.03 8.83
C LYS A 311 -17.14 -17.91 9.97
N LYS A 312 -17.78 -17.30 10.98
CA LYS A 312 -18.45 -18.07 12.07
C LYS A 312 -19.65 -18.87 11.57
N MET A 313 -20.42 -18.35 10.63
CA MET A 313 -21.55 -19.08 10.04
C MET A 313 -21.07 -20.25 9.16
N GLU A 314 -20.01 -20.08 8.38
CA GLU A 314 -19.44 -21.14 7.53
C GLU A 314 -18.78 -22.28 8.33
N LEU A 315 -18.35 -22.03 9.57
CA LEU A 315 -17.79 -23.04 10.48
C LEU A 315 -18.85 -23.80 11.30
N ASN A 316 -20.09 -23.32 11.32
CA ASN A 316 -21.20 -23.88 12.10
C ASN A 316 -22.20 -24.68 11.24
N ILE A 317 -21.85 -24.96 9.98
CA ILE A 317 -22.55 -25.84 9.04
C ILE A 317 -21.66 -27.07 8.83
#